data_AF-A0A6B3HRX2-F1
#
_entry.id   AF-A0A6B3HRX2-F1
#
_cell.length_a   1.000
_cell.length_b   1.000
_cell.length_c   1.000
_cell.angle_alpha   90.00
_cell.angle_beta   90.00
_cell.angle_gamma   90.00
#
_symmetry.space_group_name_H-M   'P 1'
#
loop_
_entity.id
_entity.type
_entity.pdbx_description
1 polymer ?
#
loop_
_entity_poly.entity_id
_entity_poly.type
_entity_poly.pdbx_seq_one_letter_code
_entity_poly.pdbx_strand_id
1 'polypeptide(L)' 'VQHRSATPKPVWNPDLPVTEPFRDQWQEIPDNQEFDNGFRAQWELFLRHVALDEQYTWDLLAGARGVQLAELGLKSSAEG' A
#
# COMPACT_ATOMS: atom_id res chain seq x y z
N VAL A 1 6.03 10.08 -3.82
CA VAL A 1 6.14 10.60 -2.44
C VAL A 1 5.35 11.90 -2.37
N GLN A 2 4.30 11.99 -1.55
CA GLN A 2 3.60 13.27 -1.31
C GLN A 2 4.51 14.16 -0.47
N HIS A 3 4.88 15.33 -0.97
CA HIS A 3 5.72 16.25 -0.18
C HIS A 3 4.94 16.71 1.06
N ARG A 4 5.58 16.72 2.24
CA ARG A 4 4.92 17.05 3.53
C ARG A 4 4.21 18.41 3.53
N SER A 5 4.61 19.32 2.65
CA SER A 5 3.97 20.63 2.46
C SER A 5 2.61 20.56 1.75
N ALA A 6 2.31 19.48 1.03
CA ALA A 6 1.10 19.31 0.24
C ALA A 6 0.01 18.49 0.96
N THR A 7 0.32 17.94 2.14
CA THR A 7 -0.66 17.20 2.95
C THR A 7 -1.57 18.19 3.69
N PRO A 8 -2.91 18.11 3.51
CA PRO A 8 -3.86 18.93 4.25
C PRO A 8 -3.73 18.71 5.77
N LYS A 9 -3.87 19.79 6.55
CA LYS A 9 -3.85 19.75 8.02
C LYS A 9 -5.02 20.57 8.59
N PRO A 10 -6.25 20.04 8.52
CA PRO A 10 -7.40 20.70 9.11
C PRO A 10 -7.28 20.75 10.64
N VAL A 11 -7.71 21.85 11.23
CA VAL A 11 -7.83 22.01 12.69
C VAL A 11 -9.30 21.79 13.07
N TRP A 12 -9.56 20.78 13.90
CA TRP A 12 -10.91 20.54 14.38
C TRP A 12 -11.26 21.51 15.52
N ASN A 13 -12.45 22.12 15.43
CA ASN A 13 -13.03 22.95 16.47
C ASN A 13 -14.44 22.42 16.81
N PRO A 14 -14.67 21.89 18.03
CA PRO A 14 -15.98 21.37 18.43
C PRO A 14 -17.06 22.44 18.57
N ASP A 15 -16.69 23.72 18.73
CA ASP A 15 -17.62 24.81 18.98
C ASP A 15 -18.24 25.36 17.70
N LEU A 16 -17.75 24.95 16.53
CA LEU A 16 -18.20 25.44 15.22
C LEU A 16 -18.62 24.29 14.30
N PRO A 17 -19.69 24.46 13.51
CA PRO A 17 -20.03 23.52 12.47
C PRO A 17 -18.94 23.51 11.39
N VAL A 18 -18.57 22.32 10.93
CA VAL A 18 -17.65 22.15 9.80
C VAL A 18 -18.31 22.68 8.53
N THR A 19 -17.62 23.57 7.83
CA THR A 19 -18.11 24.18 6.58
C THR A 19 -17.22 23.86 5.37
N GLU A 20 -16.08 23.21 5.59
CA GLU A 20 -15.03 23.02 4.60
C GLU A 20 -15.16 21.66 3.88
N PRO A 21 -15.01 21.60 2.55
CA PRO A 21 -14.97 20.33 1.82
C PRO A 21 -13.56 19.72 1.88
N PHE A 22 -13.28 18.94 2.93
CA PHE A 22 -11.93 18.41 3.20
C PHE A 22 -11.35 17.51 2.10
N ARG A 23 -12.19 16.82 1.30
CA ARG A 23 -11.70 16.00 0.20
C ARG A 23 -11.03 16.83 -0.90
N ASP A 24 -11.53 18.03 -1.14
CA ASP A 24 -11.03 18.91 -2.21
C ASP A 24 -9.68 19.55 -1.87
N GLN A 25 -9.24 19.39 -0.62
CA GLN A 25 -7.93 19.87 -0.18
C GLN A 25 -6.79 18.91 -0.60
N TRP A 26 -7.10 17.67 -0.96
CA TRP A 26 -6.11 16.70 -1.42
C TRP A 26 -5.72 16.94 -2.88
N GLN A 27 -4.44 16.75 -3.17
CA GLN A 27 -3.91 16.84 -4.52
C GLN A 27 -3.73 15.44 -5.10
N GLU A 28 -4.21 15.24 -6.32
CA GLU A 28 -3.92 14.04 -7.09
C GLU A 28 -2.42 13.98 -7.42
N ILE A 29 -1.80 12.82 -7.19
CA ILE A 29 -0.40 12.61 -7.53
C ILE A 29 -0.35 12.10 -8.97
N PRO A 30 0.35 12.79 -9.89
CA PRO A 30 0.44 12.34 -11.27
C PRO A 30 1.27 11.05 -11.38
N ASP A 31 0.91 10.23 -12.37
CA ASP A 31 1.72 9.08 -12.77
C ASP A 31 3.00 9.57 -13.47
N ASN A 32 4.13 9.44 -12.79
CA ASN A 32 5.43 9.89 -13.31
C ASN A 32 6.15 8.80 -14.14
N GLN A 33 5.51 7.65 -14.34
CA GLN A 33 6.04 6.52 -15.10
C GLN A 33 4.90 5.66 -15.63
N GLU A 34 5.18 4.85 -16.64
CA GLU A 34 4.25 3.82 -17.10
C GLU A 34 4.28 2.62 -16.15
N PHE A 35 3.11 2.15 -15.74
CA PHE A 35 2.94 0.95 -14.93
C PHE A 35 2.40 -0.17 -15.82
N ASP A 36 3.22 -1.20 -16.05
CA ASP A 36 2.78 -2.39 -16.77
C ASP A 36 1.92 -3.31 -15.86
N ASN A 37 1.37 -4.37 -16.44
CA ASN A 37 0.64 -5.40 -15.74
C ASN A 37 1.48 -5.99 -14.59
N GLY A 38 0.98 -5.88 -13.36
CA GLY A 38 1.70 -6.33 -12.17
C GLY A 38 2.03 -7.83 -12.14
N PHE A 39 1.20 -8.69 -12.75
CA PHE A 39 1.51 -10.12 -12.85
C PHE A 39 2.66 -10.36 -13.81
N ARG A 40 2.64 -9.72 -14.98
CA ARG A 40 3.74 -9.80 -15.94
C ARG A 40 5.04 -9.32 -15.32
N ALA A 41 5.02 -8.16 -14.66
CA ALA A 41 6.21 -7.59 -14.02
C ALA A 41 6.80 -8.54 -12.96
N GLN A 42 5.97 -9.15 -12.11
CA GLN A 42 6.43 -10.14 -11.13
C GLN A 42 6.97 -11.42 -11.78
N TRP A 43 6.34 -11.90 -12.85
CA TRP A 43 6.84 -13.04 -13.62
C TRP A 43 8.22 -12.78 -14.20
N GLU A 44 8.45 -11.59 -14.78
CA GLU A 44 9.76 -11.20 -15.30
C GLU A 44 10.81 -11.19 -14.18
N LEU A 45 10.50 -10.68 -12.99
CA LEU A 45 11.38 -10.72 -11.82
C LEU A 45 11.68 -12.15 -11.35
N PHE A 46 10.68 -13.02 -11.29
CA PHE A 46 10.87 -14.42 -10.92
C PHE A 46 11.75 -15.17 -11.92
N LEU A 47 11.55 -14.96 -13.22
CA LEU A 47 12.38 -15.59 -14.25
C LEU A 47 13.83 -15.13 -14.17
N ARG A 48 14.07 -13.84 -13.91
CA ARG A 48 15.43 -13.30 -13.70
C ARG A 48 16.09 -13.87 -12.46
N HIS A 49 15.35 -14.00 -11.36
CA HIS A 49 15.84 -14.68 -10.17
C HIS A 49 16.31 -16.10 -10.48
N VAL A 50 15.48 -16.89 -11.17
CA VAL A 50 15.80 -18.29 -11.50
C VAL A 50 16.95 -18.41 -12.49
N ALA A 51 17.00 -17.55 -13.51
CA ALA A 51 17.97 -17.67 -14.60
C ALA A 51 19.31 -16.96 -14.32
N LEU A 52 19.29 -15.88 -13.52
CA LEU A 52 20.43 -14.98 -13.31
C LEU A 52 20.85 -14.86 -11.84
N ASP A 53 20.21 -15.60 -10.92
CA ASP A 53 20.47 -15.56 -9.47
C ASP A 53 20.29 -14.16 -8.85
N GLU A 54 19.37 -13.37 -9.42
CA GLU A 54 19.04 -12.04 -8.88
C GLU A 54 18.25 -12.12 -7.57
N GLN A 55 18.37 -11.10 -6.72
CA GLN A 55 17.65 -11.06 -5.45
C GLN A 55 16.12 -11.05 -5.69
N TYR A 56 15.40 -11.91 -4.95
CA TYR A 56 13.95 -12.04 -5.05
C TYR A 56 13.30 -12.12 -3.68
N THR A 57 12.35 -11.23 -3.40
CA THR A 57 11.76 -11.06 -2.06
C THR A 57 10.35 -11.63 -1.92
N TRP A 58 9.73 -12.05 -3.03
CA TRP A 58 8.34 -12.55 -3.07
C TRP A 58 8.29 -14.08 -3.16
N ASP A 59 9.08 -14.73 -2.31
CA ASP A 59 9.22 -16.18 -2.24
C ASP A 59 8.04 -16.86 -1.52
N LEU A 60 8.12 -18.19 -1.37
CA LEU A 60 7.10 -18.95 -0.65
C LEU A 60 6.99 -18.53 0.83
N LEU A 61 8.10 -18.10 1.46
CA LEU A 61 8.08 -17.61 2.82
C LEU A 61 7.31 -16.28 2.94
N ALA A 62 7.38 -15.41 1.92
CA ALA A 62 6.52 -14.23 1.82
C ALA A 62 5.04 -14.61 1.76
N GLY A 63 4.69 -15.68 1.03
CA GLY A 63 3.34 -16.24 1.04
C GLY A 63 2.91 -16.76 2.42
N ALA A 64 3.79 -17.49 3.11
CA ALA A 64 3.52 -18.02 4.45
C ALA A 64 3.25 -16.91 5.49
N ARG A 65 3.96 -15.78 5.41
CA ARG A 65 3.67 -14.60 6.26
C ARG A 65 2.25 -14.07 6.04
N GLY A 66 1.74 -14.11 4.80
CA GLY A 66 0.36 -13.72 4.50
C GLY A 66 -0.67 -14.65 5.14
N VAL A 67 -0.45 -15.96 5.07
CA VAL A 67 -1.30 -16.96 5.73
C VAL A 67 -1.30 -16.79 7.24
N GLN A 68 -0.11 -16.62 7.84
CA GLN A 68 0.02 -16.37 9.27
C GLN A 68 -0.78 -15.16 9.72
N LEU A 69 -0.72 -14.05 8.98
CA LEU A 69 -1.51 -12.85 9.30
C LEU A 69 -3.01 -13.13 9.22
N ALA A 70 -3.46 -13.89 8.21
CA ALA A 70 -4.87 -14.26 8.08
C ALA A 70 -5.34 -15.14 9.25
N GLU A 71 -4.55 -16.13 9.65
CA GLU A 71 -4.83 -16.99 10.81
C GLU A 71 -4.91 -16.19 12.12
N LEU A 72 -3.98 -15.25 12.33
CA LEU A 72 -4.01 -14.35 13.48
C LEU A 72 -5.25 -13.44 13.47
N GLY A 73 -5.68 -12.97 12.29
CA GLY A 73 -6.93 -12.22 12.14
C GLY A 73 -8.15 -13.04 12.54
N LEU A 74 -8.23 -14.30 12.09
CA LEU A 74 -9.30 -15.22 12.48
C LEU A 74 -9.30 -15.49 13.99
N LYS A 75 -8.12 -15.72 14.57
CA LYS A 75 -7.96 -15.90 16.02
C LYS A 75 -8.43 -14.68 16.79
N SER A 76 -8.01 -13.48 16.39
CA SER A 76 -8.43 -12.23 17.02
C SER A 76 -9.95 -12.02 16.94
N SER A 77 -10.59 -12.45 15.85
CA SER A 77 -12.05 -12.35 15.71
C SER A 77 -12.79 -13.35 16.59
N ALA A 78 -12.19 -14.49 16.91
CA ALA A 78 -12.81 -15.54 17.73
C ALA A 78 -12.60 -15.32 19.24
N GLU A 79 -11.47 -14.69 19.62
CA GLU A 79 -11.06 -14.50 21.01
C GLU A 79 -11.26 -13.06 21.53
N GLY A 80 -11.71 -12.14 20.67
CA GLY A 80 -11.94 -10.72 20.97
C GLY A 80 -13.34 -10.41 21.47
#